data_AF-A0A7J2MFP7-F1
#
_entry.id   AF-A0A7J2MFP7-F1
#
_cell.length_a   1.000
_cell.length_b   1.000
_cell.length_c   1.000
_cell.angle_alpha   90.00
_cell.angle_beta   90.00
_cell.angle_gamma   90.00
#
_symmetry.space_group_name_H-M   'P 1'
#
loop_
_entity.id
_entity.type
_entity.pdbx_description
1 polymer ?
#
loop_
_entity_poly.entity_id
_entity_poly.type
_entity_poly.pdbx_seq_one_letter_code
_entity_poly.pdbx_strand_id
1 'polypeptide(L)' 'MRIVLLGTGDTVGTPKIGCDCPCCTDALAGGRSGRTRFSIMIETGDGRVLIDT' A
#
# COMPACT_ATOMS: atom_id res chain seq x y z
N MET A 1 17.61 -12.33 -0.24
CA MET A 1 16.13 -12.33 -0.14
C MET A 1 15.69 -10.93 0.26
N ARG A 2 14.71 -10.34 -0.46
CA ARG A 2 14.15 -9.00 -0.22
C ARG A 2 12.62 -9.10 -0.24
N ILE A 3 11.97 -8.37 0.65
CA ILE A 3 10.50 -8.25 0.70
C ILE A 3 10.15 -6.79 0.42
N VAL A 4 9.23 -6.55 -0.52
CA VAL A 4 8.69 -5.22 -0.84
C VAL A 4 7.23 -5.16 -0.44
N LEU A 5 6.88 -4.18 0.39
CA LEU A 5 5.49 -3.89 0.75
C LEU A 5 4.87 -3.06 -0.38
N LEU A 6 4.16 -3.71 -1.29
CA LEU A 6 3.50 -3.04 -2.42
C LEU A 6 2.24 -2.29 -1.98
N GLY A 7 1.58 -2.78 -0.92
CA GLY A 7 0.49 -2.11 -0.26
C GLY A 7 0.39 -2.50 1.22
N THR A 8 -0.09 -1.56 2.02
CA THR A 8 -0.16 -1.68 3.50
C THR A 8 -1.49 -1.17 4.07
N GLY A 9 -2.49 -1.03 3.21
CA GLY A 9 -3.85 -0.62 3.55
C GLY A 9 -4.77 -1.83 3.75
N ASP A 10 -5.91 -1.57 4.39
CA ASP A 10 -7.02 -2.50 4.50
C ASP A 10 -7.79 -2.62 3.16
N THR A 11 -8.97 -3.23 3.18
CA THR A 11 -9.85 -3.37 2.01
C THR A 11 -10.22 -2.04 1.36
N VAL A 12 -10.29 -0.95 2.13
CA VAL A 12 -10.64 0.39 1.62
C VAL A 12 -9.39 1.14 1.18
N GLY A 13 -8.27 0.96 1.89
CA GLY A 13 -7.05 1.73 1.68
C GLY A 13 -7.13 3.12 2.30
N THR A 14 -6.21 4.00 1.89
CA THR A 14 -6.20 5.41 2.31
C THR A 14 -5.75 6.26 1.13
N PRO A 15 -6.53 7.28 0.73
CA PRO A 15 -7.66 7.89 1.44
C PRO A 15 -8.96 7.06 1.37
N LYS A 16 -9.84 7.26 2.36
CA LYS A 16 -11.22 6.78 2.30
C LYS A 16 -12.06 7.77 1.48
N ILE A 17 -12.92 7.26 0.60
CA ILE A 17 -13.78 8.08 -0.25
C ILE A 17 -14.63 9.00 0.63
N GLY A 18 -14.55 10.32 0.39
CA GLY A 18 -15.32 11.34 1.11
C GLY A 18 -14.84 11.68 2.53
N CYS A 19 -13.70 11.14 2.98
CA CYS A 19 -13.14 11.47 4.30
C CYS A 19 -12.16 12.65 4.22
N ASP A 20 -12.28 13.58 5.15
CA ASP A 20 -11.48 14.81 5.27
C ASP A 20 -10.57 14.81 6.52
N CYS A 21 -10.37 13.66 7.15
CA CYS A 21 -9.49 13.56 8.31
C CYS A 21 -8.02 13.83 7.91
N PRO A 22 -7.14 14.25 8.85
CA PRO A 22 -5.76 14.62 8.53
C PRO A 22 -4.98 13.57 7.75
N CYS A 23 -5.21 12.28 8.02
CA CYS A 23 -4.60 11.15 7.32
C CYS A 23 -5.05 11.07 5.85
N CYS A 24 -6.36 11.25 5.58
CA CYS A 24 -6.86 11.24 4.21
C CYS A 24 -6.44 12.50 3.45
N THR A 25 -6.39 13.67 4.11
CA THR A 25 -5.87 14.90 3.51
C THR A 25 -4.39 14.77 3.13
N ASP A 26 -3.55 14.21 4.01
CA ASP A 26 -2.14 13.92 3.72
C ASP A 26 -2.02 12.95 2.53
N ALA A 27 -2.80 11.87 2.52
CA ALA A 27 -2.81 10.90 1.42
C ALA A 27 -3.22 11.53 0.07
N LEU A 28 -4.25 12.39 0.08
CA LEU A 28 -4.69 13.13 -1.12
C LEU A 28 -3.63 14.11 -1.62
N ALA A 29 -2.80 14.67 -0.73
CA ALA A 29 -1.68 15.53 -1.08
C ALA A 29 -0.43 14.75 -1.55
N GLY A 30 -0.50 13.42 -1.69
CA GLY A 30 0.64 12.58 -2.05
C GLY A 30 1.61 12.29 -0.89
N GLY A 31 1.15 12.51 0.34
CA GLY A 31 1.90 12.24 1.56
C GLY A 31 2.02 10.76 1.90
N ARG A 32 2.67 10.49 3.03
CA ARG A 32 3.02 9.11 3.46
C ARG A 32 1.83 8.31 3.97
N SER A 33 0.69 8.96 4.18
CA SER A 33 -0.55 8.32 4.61
C SER A 33 -1.24 7.55 3.48
N GLY A 34 -0.86 7.78 2.22
CA GLY A 34 -1.37 7.04 1.07
C GLY A 34 -1.06 5.55 1.14
N ARG A 35 -2.11 4.72 1.10
CA ARG A 35 -1.99 3.25 1.21
C ARG A 35 -2.93 2.56 0.23
N THR A 36 -2.36 1.74 -0.63
CA THR A 36 -3.06 0.76 -1.46
C THR A 36 -3.42 -0.48 -0.64
N ARG A 37 -4.32 -1.32 -1.16
CA ARG A 37 -4.67 -2.62 -0.55
C ARG A 37 -3.42 -3.47 -0.33
N PHE A 38 -3.44 -4.27 0.72
CA PHE A 38 -2.34 -5.16 1.06
C PHE A 38 -1.89 -6.01 -0.14
N SER A 39 -0.58 -6.03 -0.37
CA SER A 39 0.12 -6.95 -1.28
C SER A 39 1.62 -6.83 -1.01
N ILE A 40 2.36 -7.91 -1.22
CA ILE A 40 3.83 -7.93 -1.09
C ILE A 40 4.48 -8.65 -2.27
N MET A 41 5.72 -8.27 -2.57
CA MET A 41 6.59 -8.97 -3.50
C MET A 41 7.76 -9.58 -2.72
N ILE A 42 8.02 -10.87 -2.94
CA ILE A 42 9.21 -11.55 -2.45
C ILE A 42 10.17 -11.71 -3.62
N GLU A 43 11.39 -11.17 -3.47
CA GLU A 43 12.47 -11.30 -4.43
C GLU A 43 13.60 -12.16 -3.85
N THR A 44 13.95 -13.21 -4.59
CA THR A 44 15.08 -14.11 -4.28
C THR A 44 16.08 -14.10 -5.44
N GLY A 45 17.18 -14.85 -5.31
CA GLY A 45 18.10 -15.06 -6.44
C GLY A 45 17.46 -15.85 -7.59
N ASP A 46 16.44 -16.66 -7.28
CA ASP A 46 15.78 -17.56 -8.22
C ASP A 46 14.58 -16.92 -8.94
N GLY A 47 14.12 -15.75 -8.47
CA GLY A 47 13.03 -15.03 -9.10
C GLY A 47 12.18 -14.19 -8.15
N ARG A 48 10.91 -14.01 -8.54
CA ARG A 48 9.95 -13.15 -7.87
C ARG A 48 8.63 -13.87 -7.64
N VAL A 49 8.05 -13.68 -6.46
CA VAL A 49 6.72 -14.17 -6.09
C VAL A 49 5.88 -13.00 -5.62
N LEU A 50 4.76 -12.78 -6.33
CA LEU A 50 3.73 -11.83 -5.91
C LEU A 50 2.75 -12.54 -4.97
N ILE A 51 2.43 -11.90 -3.85
CA ILE A 51 1.37 -12.32 -2.94
C ILE A 51 0.23 -11.29 -3.05
N ASP A 52 -0.98 -11.79 -3.29
CA ASP A 52 -2.16 -11.06 -3.81
C ASP A 52 -2.05 -10.64 -5.28
N THR A 53 -2.98 -9.80 -5.78
CA THR A 53 -3.08 -9.36 -7.19
C THR A 53 -3.40 -7.89 -7.32
#